data_AF-A0A7C6U9X1-F1
#
_entry.id   AF-A0A7C6U9X1-F1
#
_cell.length_a   1.000
_cell.length_b   1.000
_cell.length_c   1.000
_cell.angle_alpha   90.00
_cell.angle_beta   90.00
_cell.angle_gamma   90.00
#
_symmetry.space_group_name_H-M   'P 1'
#
loop_
_entity.id
_entity.type
_entity.pdbx_description
1 polymer ?
#
loop_
_entity_poly.entity_id
_entity_poly.type
_entity_poly.pdbx_seq_one_letter_code
_entity_poly.pdbx_strand_id
1 'polypeptide(L)' 'MTFSLTALDLVEGFRRGEVSPVEAAEDALAAIERVDGELNAFCLLDPEATLADARAAE' A
#
# COMPACT_ATOMS: atom_id res chain seq x y z
N MET A 1 -2.74 -7.72 -7.32
CA MET A 1 -2.19 -7.04 -6.14
C MET A 1 -1.60 -5.74 -6.63
N THR A 2 -2.04 -4.63 -6.07
CA THR A 2 -1.71 -3.25 -6.47
C THR A 2 -0.22 -2.93 -6.30
N PHE A 3 0.51 -3.63 -5.42
CA PHE A 3 1.96 -3.40 -5.22
C PHE A 3 2.82 -3.66 -6.46
N SER A 4 2.30 -4.33 -7.50
CA SER A 4 3.01 -4.52 -8.77
C SER A 4 2.79 -3.38 -9.78
N LEU A 5 1.88 -2.46 -9.48
CA LEU A 5 1.60 -1.28 -10.30
C LEU A 5 2.68 -0.22 -10.10
N THR A 6 2.99 0.54 -11.15
CA THR A 6 3.86 1.72 -10.98
C THR A 6 3.12 2.83 -10.25
N ALA A 7 3.86 3.83 -9.75
CA ALA A 7 3.24 5.01 -9.16
C ALA A 7 2.29 5.74 -10.15
N LEU A 8 2.61 5.72 -11.45
CA LEU A 8 1.74 6.31 -12.47
C LEU A 8 0.45 5.52 -12.65
N ASP A 9 0.54 4.18 -12.68
CA ASP A 9 -0.63 3.32 -12.79
C ASP A 9 -1.57 3.47 -11.59
N LEU A 10 -1.01 3.60 -10.37
CA LEU A 10 -1.78 3.86 -9.16
C LEU A 10 -2.51 5.21 -9.23
N VAL A 11 -1.82 6.28 -9.64
CA VAL A 11 -2.42 7.61 -9.77
C VAL A 11 -3.56 7.62 -10.79
N GLU A 12 -3.38 6.96 -11.93
CA GLU A 12 -4.45 6.84 -12.94
C GLU A 12 -5.61 5.97 -12.42
N GLY A 13 -5.33 4.87 -11.74
CA GLY A 13 -6.33 4.01 -11.11
C GLY A 13 -7.17 4.74 -10.06
N PHE A 14 -6.54 5.53 -9.20
CA PHE A 14 -7.21 6.36 -8.19
C PHE A 14 -8.12 7.40 -8.85
N ARG A 15 -7.63 8.12 -9.87
CA ARG A 15 -8.45 9.10 -10.62
C ARG A 15 -9.68 8.48 -11.28
N ARG A 16 -9.56 7.23 -11.71
CA ARG A 16 -10.65 6.47 -12.36
C ARG A 16 -11.56 5.75 -11.36
N GLY A 17 -11.20 5.71 -10.08
CA GLY A 17 -11.90 4.94 -9.05
C GLY A 17 -11.79 3.43 -9.26
N GLU A 18 -10.78 2.97 -10.00
CA GLU A 18 -10.53 1.55 -10.28
C GLU A 18 -9.72 0.86 -9.18
N VAL A 19 -9.02 1.65 -8.37
CA VAL A 19 -8.23 1.23 -7.21
C VAL A 19 -8.49 2.23 -6.08
N SER A 20 -8.58 1.78 -4.83
CA SER A 20 -8.61 2.68 -3.66
C SER A 20 -7.18 2.87 -3.10
N PRO A 21 -6.80 4.07 -2.63
CA PRO A 21 -5.58 4.28 -1.84
C PRO A 21 -5.48 3.34 -0.63
N VAL A 22 -6.61 3.02 0.02
CA VAL A 22 -6.67 2.09 1.16
C VAL A 22 -6.34 0.67 0.71
N GLU A 23 -6.94 0.22 -0.39
CA GLU A 23 -6.63 -1.10 -0.99
C GLU A 23 -5.15 -1.21 -1.35
N ALA A 24 -4.57 -0.14 -1.91
CA ALA A 24 -3.15 -0.11 -2.26
C ALA A 24 -2.24 -0.21 -1.03
N ALA A 25 -2.59 0.48 0.06
CA ALA A 25 -1.86 0.41 1.32
C ALA A 25 -1.97 -0.97 1.98
N GLU A 26 -3.16 -1.58 2.01
CA GLU A 26 -3.39 -2.92 2.55
C GLU A 26 -2.58 -3.98 1.80
N ASP A 27 -2.57 -3.93 0.46
CA ASP A 27 -1.80 -4.84 -0.38
C ASP A 27 -0.29 -4.72 -0.12
N ALA A 28 0.22 -3.49 0.09
CA ALA A 28 1.62 -3.26 0.42
C ALA A 28 1.97 -3.82 1.81
N LEU A 29 1.14 -3.56 2.82
CA LEU A 29 1.32 -4.09 4.19
C LEU A 29 1.30 -5.62 4.21
N ALA A 30 0.37 -6.24 3.49
CA ALA A 30 0.29 -7.70 3.36
C ALA A 30 1.52 -8.29 2.63
N ALA A 31 2.09 -7.55 1.67
CA ALA A 31 3.33 -7.95 1.04
C ALA A 31 4.51 -7.92 2.00
N ILE A 32 4.62 -6.89 2.83
CA ILE A 32 5.65 -6.75 3.87
C ILE A 32 5.53 -7.90 4.87
N GLU A 33 4.34 -8.15 5.43
CA GLU A 33 4.10 -9.22 6.41
C GLU A 33 4.59 -10.59 5.91
N ARG A 34 4.41 -10.86 4.62
CA ARG A 34 4.77 -12.14 4.00
C ARG A 34 6.27 -12.33 3.77
N VAL A 35 7.06 -11.26 3.58
CA VAL A 35 8.46 -11.38 3.11
C VAL A 35 9.49 -10.76 4.06
N ASP A 36 9.09 -9.79 4.87
CA ASP A 36 10.04 -8.99 5.64
C ASP A 36 10.69 -9.77 6.78
N GLY A 37 10.07 -10.85 7.26
CA GLY A 37 10.68 -11.73 8.27
C GLY A 37 12.00 -12.37 7.81
N GLU A 38 12.18 -12.57 6.50
CA GLU A 38 13.43 -13.11 5.94
C GLU A 38 14.40 -12.01 5.50
N LEU A 39 13.88 -10.88 5.02
CA LEU A 39 14.67 -9.80 4.44
C LEU A 39 15.13 -8.78 5.47
N ASN A 40 14.36 -8.59 6.55
CA ASN A 40 14.55 -7.57 7.57
C ASN A 40 14.78 -6.17 6.93
N ALA A 41 13.91 -5.81 5.98
CA ALA A 41 13.98 -4.57 5.20
C ALA A 41 13.37 -3.38 5.95
N PHE A 42 12.44 -3.60 6.89
CA PHE A 42 11.83 -2.54 7.70
C PHE A 42 12.27 -2.63 9.16
N CYS A 43 12.73 -1.51 9.73
CA CYS A 43 13.01 -1.42 11.17
C CYS A 43 11.77 -1.11 12.02
N LEU A 44 10.77 -0.48 11.39
CA LEU A 44 9.47 -0.15 11.98
C LEU A 44 8.43 -0.26 10.88
N LEU A 45 7.33 -0.93 11.20
CA LEU A 45 6.12 -0.94 10.40
C LEU A 45 4.99 -0.36 11.24
N ASP A 46 4.29 0.64 10.71
CA ASP A 46 3.13 1.26 11.37
C ASP A 46 1.88 1.12 10.47
N PRO A 47 1.17 -0.02 10.56
CA PRO A 47 -0.03 -0.25 9.76
C PRO A 47 -1.16 0.74 10.07
N GLU A 48 -1.29 1.20 11.31
CA GLU A 48 -2.37 2.08 11.72
C GLU A 48 -2.22 3.46 11.08
N ALA A 49 -1.03 4.06 11.21
CA ALA A 49 -0.74 5.35 10.57
C ALA A 49 -0.85 5.25 9.05
N THR A 50 -0.32 4.18 8.45
CA THR A 50 -0.39 3.96 7.00
C THR A 50 -1.83 3.93 6.49
N LEU A 51 -2.72 3.20 7.17
CA LEU A 51 -4.13 3.13 6.79
C LEU A 51 -4.90 4.41 7.11
N ALA A 52 -4.49 5.18 8.13
CA ALA A 52 -5.07 6.49 8.40
C ALA A 52 -4.75 7.49 7.27
N ASP A 53 -3.50 7.54 6.83
CA ASP A 53 -3.07 8.40 5.71
C ASP A 53 -3.73 7.99 4.40
N ALA A 54 -3.87 6.68 4.14
CA ALA A 54 -4.55 6.18 2.94
C ALA A 54 -6.03 6.59 2.89
N ARG A 55 -6.74 6.52 4.02
CA ARG A 55 -8.15 6.97 4.11
C ARG A 55 -8.28 8.49 3.94
N ALA A 56 -7.29 9.26 4.41
CA ALA A 56 -7.29 10.71 4.23
C ALA A 56 -7.01 11.14 2.77
N ALA A 57 -6.54 10.22 1.93
CA ALA A 57 -6.22 10.44 0.53
C ALA A 57 -7.33 10.02 -0.45
N GLU A 58 -8.47 9.52 0.05
CA GLU A 58 -9.67 9.26 -0.77
C GLU A 58 -10.38 10.53 -1.25
#